data_AF-A0A2K0WIL0-F1
#
_entry.id   AF-A0A2K0WIL0-F1
#
_cell.length_a   1.000
_cell.length_b   1.000
_cell.length_c   1.000
_cell.angle_alpha   90.00
_cell.angle_beta   90.00
_cell.angle_gamma   90.00
#
_symmetry.space_group_name_H-M   'P 1'
#
loop_
_entity.id
_entity.type
_entity.pdbx_description
1 polymer ?
#
loop_
_entity_poly.entity_id
_entity_poly.type
_entity_poly.pdbx_seq_one_letter_code
_entity_poly.pdbx_strand_id
1 'polypeptide(L)'
;MQRIKRFLSKRYSRQGPELSAPEPTPTNPPTSSSTDAGPSCRGSVDLSIIERLPFEIRNEILLAVDSIADLSSVVHASPTFYQQFRLDRAFWLWHCLKQELGNVLIDAYNADIYNTPEFRSTRTRQKVLLYIEDYKQQRSDGTESLSQPSEDDVVRIASFHTSVIRYLMQEYAAWTHANLEGLSEPKELSRTEERRILRGLYRFQIFCGLFGPARGGGYFFDEEGLLNSERRLQLLLDLYEPWEIEEILCINAFVHAKYRAFFEQVEWDLNPDNPSFDDKRTGPHTPPGAFHLANSSKTQIQA
;
A
#
# COMPACT_ATOMS: atom_id res chain seq x y z
N MET A 1 24.05 2.68 -8.79
CA MET A 1 22.74 2.09 -9.17
C MET A 1 22.79 0.73 -9.89
N GLN A 2 23.85 0.35 -10.62
CA GLN A 2 23.89 -0.97 -11.31
C GLN A 2 24.09 -2.19 -10.39
N ARG A 3 24.66 -2.01 -9.18
CA ARG A 3 24.89 -3.11 -8.22
C ARG A 3 23.62 -3.61 -7.53
N ILE A 4 22.66 -2.72 -7.26
CA ILE A 4 21.35 -3.06 -6.69
C ILE A 4 20.54 -3.93 -7.67
N LYS A 5 20.60 -3.61 -8.98
CA LYS A 5 19.98 -4.45 -10.04
C LYS A 5 20.56 -5.87 -10.10
N ARG A 6 21.87 -6.05 -9.86
CA ARG A 6 22.50 -7.38 -9.82
C ARG A 6 22.11 -8.18 -8.58
N PHE A 7 21.87 -7.53 -7.45
CA PHE A 7 21.44 -8.20 -6.23
C PHE A 7 20.00 -8.73 -6.33
N LEU A 8 19.12 -7.95 -6.95
CA LEU A 8 17.73 -8.35 -7.21
C LEU A 8 17.62 -9.46 -8.27
N SER A 9 18.45 -9.43 -9.31
CA SER A 9 18.51 -10.49 -10.33
C SER A 9 18.99 -11.83 -9.76
N LYS A 10 19.88 -11.83 -8.75
CA LYS A 10 20.44 -13.05 -8.17
C LYS A 10 19.46 -13.81 -7.27
N ARG A 11 18.46 -13.11 -6.69
CA ARG A 11 17.38 -13.75 -5.90
C ARG A 11 16.32 -14.44 -6.77
N TYR A 12 16.14 -14.00 -8.02
CA TYR A 12 15.21 -14.66 -8.95
C TYR A 12 15.75 -15.92 -9.63
N SER A 13 17.01 -16.29 -9.38
CA SER A 13 17.71 -17.34 -10.15
C SER A 13 18.19 -18.54 -9.32
N ARG A 14 17.67 -18.74 -8.10
CA ARG A 14 17.99 -19.93 -7.31
C ARG A 14 16.74 -20.64 -6.78
N GLN A 15 16.52 -21.82 -7.37
CA GLN A 15 15.83 -23.01 -6.88
C GLN A 15 14.33 -23.16 -7.21
N GLY A 16 14.06 -23.79 -8.35
CA GLY A 16 13.19 -24.96 -8.45
C GLY A 16 14.04 -26.16 -8.91
N PRO A 17 13.80 -27.41 -8.46
CA PRO A 17 14.58 -28.57 -8.89
C PRO A 17 14.21 -28.98 -10.33
N GLU A 18 15.23 -29.21 -11.14
CA GLU A 18 15.15 -29.81 -12.48
C GLU A 18 14.55 -31.22 -12.41
N LEU A 19 13.42 -31.42 -13.09
CA LEU A 19 12.94 -32.74 -13.49
C LEU A 19 13.29 -32.93 -14.97
N SER A 20 14.19 -33.87 -15.22
CA SER A 20 14.72 -34.23 -16.54
C SER A 20 13.62 -34.77 -17.46
N ALA A 21 13.55 -34.22 -18.67
CA ALA A 21 12.78 -34.77 -19.79
C ALA A 21 13.63 -35.80 -20.55
N PRO A 22 13.04 -36.89 -21.07
CA PRO A 22 13.64 -37.66 -22.17
C PRO A 22 13.04 -37.25 -23.53
N GLU A 23 13.92 -37.29 -24.53
CA GLU A 23 13.71 -36.99 -25.95
C GLU A 23 12.72 -37.94 -26.68
N PRO A 24 12.25 -37.55 -27.89
CA PRO A 24 11.14 -38.19 -28.59
C PRO A 24 11.60 -39.22 -29.63
N THR A 25 10.78 -40.23 -29.92
CA THR A 25 10.78 -40.92 -31.23
C THR A 25 9.43 -41.63 -31.49
N PRO A 26 9.02 -41.80 -32.76
CA PRO A 26 7.62 -41.71 -33.21
C PRO A 26 6.98 -43.07 -33.47
N THR A 27 5.65 -43.20 -33.37
CA THR A 27 4.86 -44.14 -34.20
C THR A 27 3.36 -43.77 -34.24
N ASN A 28 2.76 -43.99 -35.41
CA ASN A 28 1.40 -43.68 -35.91
C ASN A 28 0.22 -44.41 -35.21
N PRO A 29 -1.06 -44.07 -35.54
CA PRO A 29 -2.24 -44.21 -34.66
C PRO A 29 -3.03 -45.51 -34.86
N PRO A 30 -4.02 -45.77 -33.98
CA PRO A 30 -5.31 -46.27 -34.45
C PRO A 30 -6.54 -45.63 -33.78
N THR A 31 -7.48 -45.23 -34.63
CA THR A 31 -8.90 -45.63 -34.66
C THR A 31 -9.68 -45.80 -33.33
N SER A 32 -10.52 -44.80 -33.06
CA SER A 32 -11.88 -44.83 -32.47
C SER A 32 -12.31 -45.95 -31.51
N SER A 33 -12.73 -45.56 -30.31
CA SER A 33 -13.95 -46.07 -29.67
C SER A 33 -14.53 -45.05 -28.70
N SER A 34 -15.75 -44.61 -29.00
CA SER A 34 -16.72 -43.98 -28.10
C SER A 34 -16.88 -44.75 -26.78
N THR A 35 -17.10 -44.06 -25.65
CA THR A 35 -18.17 -44.36 -24.67
C THR A 35 -18.23 -43.29 -23.57
N ASP A 36 -19.46 -42.81 -23.38
CA ASP A 36 -20.12 -42.17 -22.24
C ASP A 36 -19.74 -40.82 -21.63
N ALA A 37 -20.76 -39.97 -21.71
CA ALA A 37 -21.00 -38.75 -21.01
C ALA A 37 -21.24 -38.98 -19.51
N GLY A 38 -20.59 -38.15 -18.70
CA GLY A 38 -21.10 -37.73 -17.40
C GLY A 38 -21.09 -36.20 -17.36
N PRO A 39 -22.21 -35.50 -17.16
CA PRO A 39 -22.21 -34.05 -17.06
C PRO A 39 -21.74 -33.66 -15.66
N SER A 40 -20.43 -33.51 -15.46
CA SER A 40 -19.93 -32.67 -14.38
C SER A 40 -20.01 -31.21 -14.82
N CYS A 41 -21.22 -30.68 -14.86
CA CYS A 41 -21.46 -29.25 -14.95
C CYS A 41 -21.14 -28.62 -13.59
N ARG A 42 -19.86 -28.35 -13.31
CA ARG A 42 -19.55 -27.17 -12.50
C ARG A 42 -19.82 -25.98 -13.40
N GLY A 43 -20.86 -25.22 -13.09
CA GLY A 43 -21.33 -24.09 -13.88
C GLY A 43 -20.26 -23.02 -14.02
N SER A 44 -19.41 -23.16 -15.04
CA SER A 44 -18.74 -22.03 -15.65
C SER A 44 -19.86 -21.20 -16.27
N VAL A 45 -20.22 -20.09 -15.62
CA VAL A 45 -21.13 -19.12 -16.20
C VAL A 45 -20.51 -18.70 -17.54
N ASP A 46 -21.17 -19.04 -18.64
CA ASP A 46 -20.73 -18.60 -19.95
C ASP A 46 -20.88 -17.08 -19.99
N LEU A 47 -19.75 -16.37 -19.90
CA LEU A 47 -19.72 -14.90 -19.92
C LEU A 47 -20.38 -14.34 -21.19
N SER A 48 -20.49 -15.16 -22.26
CA SER A 48 -21.23 -14.79 -23.46
C SER A 48 -22.72 -14.47 -23.20
N ILE A 49 -23.30 -15.00 -22.11
CA ILE A 49 -24.68 -14.72 -21.69
C ILE A 49 -24.75 -13.36 -21.00
N ILE A 50 -23.81 -13.05 -20.10
CA ILE A 50 -23.80 -11.78 -19.36
C ILE A 50 -23.51 -10.61 -20.31
N GLU A 51 -22.63 -10.79 -21.29
CA GLU A 51 -22.31 -9.74 -22.26
C GLU A 51 -23.47 -9.39 -23.19
N ARG A 52 -24.40 -10.33 -23.42
CA ARG A 52 -25.61 -10.12 -24.22
C ARG A 52 -26.73 -9.43 -23.46
N LEU A 53 -26.58 -9.20 -22.16
CA LEU A 53 -27.57 -8.48 -21.38
C LEU A 53 -27.68 -7.03 -21.86
N PRO A 54 -28.89 -6.43 -21.77
CA PRO A 54 -29.08 -5.01 -22.00
C PRO A 54 -28.09 -4.17 -21.18
N PHE A 55 -27.73 -3.00 -21.71
CA PHE A 55 -26.74 -2.12 -21.08
C PHE A 55 -27.11 -1.79 -19.63
N GLU A 56 -28.39 -1.59 -19.35
CA GLU A 56 -28.93 -1.27 -18.03
C GLU A 56 -28.61 -2.38 -17.03
N ILE A 57 -28.82 -3.65 -17.41
CA ILE A 57 -28.55 -4.78 -16.54
C ILE A 57 -27.04 -4.95 -16.32
N ARG A 58 -26.22 -4.75 -17.36
CA ARG A 58 -24.76 -4.75 -17.21
C ARG A 58 -24.28 -3.61 -16.30
N ASN A 59 -24.91 -2.45 -16.39
CA ASN A 59 -24.64 -1.32 -15.53
C ASN A 59 -24.97 -1.61 -14.06
N GLU A 60 -26.13 -2.21 -13.80
CA GLU A 60 -26.50 -2.66 -12.44
C GLU A 60 -25.53 -3.70 -11.88
N ILE A 61 -25.06 -4.63 -12.71
CA ILE A 61 -24.04 -5.60 -12.31
C ILE A 61 -22.74 -4.89 -11.89
N LEU A 62 -22.27 -3.91 -12.67
CA LEU A 62 -21.08 -3.14 -12.31
C LEU A 62 -21.29 -2.27 -11.06
N LEU A 63 -22.49 -1.72 -10.86
CA LEU A 63 -22.82 -0.96 -9.64
C LEU A 63 -22.85 -1.84 -8.39
N ALA A 64 -23.15 -3.13 -8.53
CA ALA A 64 -23.13 -4.09 -7.43
C ALA A 64 -21.70 -4.52 -7.03
N VAL A 65 -20.68 -4.15 -7.79
CA VAL A 65 -19.27 -4.41 -7.43
C VAL A 65 -18.84 -3.46 -6.32
N ASP A 66 -18.36 -4.00 -5.21
CA ASP A 66 -18.05 -3.27 -3.98
C ASP A 66 -16.54 -3.12 -3.70
N SER A 67 -15.67 -3.72 -4.51
CA SER A 67 -14.22 -3.63 -4.35
C SER A 67 -13.48 -3.35 -5.67
N ILE A 68 -12.33 -2.70 -5.57
CA ILE A 68 -11.48 -2.43 -6.75
C ILE A 68 -10.93 -3.75 -7.34
N ALA A 69 -10.69 -4.74 -6.49
CA ALA A 69 -10.18 -6.05 -6.91
C ALA A 69 -11.21 -6.81 -7.76
N ASP A 70 -12.48 -6.77 -7.36
CA ASP A 70 -13.56 -7.41 -8.09
C ASP A 70 -13.86 -6.67 -9.40
N LEU A 71 -13.81 -5.33 -9.38
CA LEU A 71 -13.93 -4.53 -10.59
C LEU A 71 -12.84 -4.89 -11.60
N SER A 72 -11.59 -4.98 -11.14
CA SER A 72 -10.46 -5.41 -11.98
C SER A 72 -10.71 -6.80 -12.56
N SER A 73 -11.20 -7.74 -11.75
CA SER A 73 -11.49 -9.11 -12.18
C SER A 73 -12.57 -9.17 -13.26
N VAL A 74 -13.69 -8.44 -13.08
CA VAL A 74 -14.80 -8.35 -14.06
C VAL A 74 -14.32 -7.74 -15.38
N VAL A 75 -13.57 -6.65 -15.28
CA VAL A 75 -13.03 -5.94 -16.44
C VAL A 75 -12.02 -6.80 -17.22
N HIS A 76 -11.22 -7.61 -16.54
CA HIS A 76 -10.30 -8.55 -17.21
C HIS A 76 -11.00 -9.78 -17.78
N ALA A 77 -12.12 -10.20 -17.20
CA ALA A 77 -12.88 -11.36 -17.66
C ALA A 77 -13.69 -11.09 -18.94
N SER A 78 -14.03 -9.83 -19.22
CA SER A 78 -14.96 -9.48 -20.31
C SER A 78 -14.53 -8.21 -21.08
N PRO A 79 -14.33 -8.30 -22.41
CA PRO A 79 -14.09 -7.14 -23.25
C PRO A 79 -15.24 -6.12 -23.22
N THR A 80 -16.48 -6.61 -23.08
CA THR A 80 -17.69 -5.79 -23.05
C THR A 80 -17.75 -4.95 -21.78
N PHE A 81 -17.44 -5.53 -20.61
CA PHE A 81 -17.32 -4.77 -19.37
C PHE A 81 -16.09 -3.85 -19.37
N TYR A 82 -14.98 -4.26 -19.98
CA TYR A 82 -13.82 -3.37 -20.16
C TYR A 82 -14.16 -2.12 -20.98
N GLN A 83 -14.92 -2.27 -22.07
CA GLN A 83 -15.36 -1.13 -22.88
C GLN A 83 -16.23 -0.16 -22.05
N GLN A 84 -17.17 -0.68 -21.26
CA GLN A 84 -18.01 0.14 -20.39
C GLN A 84 -17.20 0.83 -19.28
N PHE A 85 -16.26 0.11 -18.67
CA PHE A 85 -15.33 0.68 -17.69
C PHE A 85 -14.50 1.83 -18.29
N ARG A 86 -14.02 1.67 -19.52
CA ARG A 86 -13.21 2.69 -20.21
C ARG A 86 -13.96 3.96 -20.55
N LEU A 87 -15.29 3.91 -20.70
CA LEU A 87 -16.09 5.10 -21.01
C LEU A 87 -16.14 6.07 -19.83
N ASP A 88 -16.10 5.57 -18.60
CA ASP A 88 -16.10 6.39 -17.39
C ASP A 88 -15.27 5.74 -16.27
N ARG A 89 -13.95 5.67 -16.49
CA ARG A 89 -13.03 5.00 -15.56
C ARG A 89 -13.05 5.64 -14.17
N ALA A 90 -13.12 6.97 -14.12
CA ALA A 90 -13.13 7.72 -12.87
C ALA A 90 -14.36 7.37 -12.04
N PHE A 91 -15.55 7.30 -12.65
CA PHE A 91 -16.77 6.91 -11.96
C PHE A 91 -16.67 5.52 -11.33
N TRP A 92 -16.28 4.51 -12.11
CA TRP A 92 -16.26 3.13 -11.62
C TRP A 92 -15.25 2.92 -10.48
N LEU A 93 -14.06 3.52 -10.60
CA LEU A 93 -13.05 3.46 -9.54
C LEU A 93 -13.50 4.21 -8.29
N TRP A 94 -14.09 5.41 -8.45
CA TRP A 94 -14.58 6.20 -7.33
C TRP A 94 -15.76 5.53 -6.61
N HIS A 95 -16.67 4.91 -7.37
CA HIS A 95 -17.75 4.09 -6.83
C HIS A 95 -17.20 2.95 -5.98
N CYS A 96 -16.26 2.15 -6.50
CA CYS A 96 -15.67 1.05 -5.76
C CYS A 96 -14.91 1.54 -4.51
N LEU A 97 -14.17 2.64 -4.61
CA LEU A 97 -13.52 3.27 -3.45
C LEU A 97 -14.54 3.68 -2.38
N LYS A 98 -15.69 4.26 -2.77
CA LYS A 98 -16.79 4.61 -1.85
C LYS A 98 -17.35 3.37 -1.14
N GLN A 99 -17.60 2.29 -1.88
CA GLN A 99 -18.14 1.06 -1.30
C GLN A 99 -17.14 0.37 -0.36
N GLU A 100 -15.89 0.21 -0.80
CA GLU A 100 -14.84 -0.51 -0.06
C GLU A 100 -14.44 0.25 1.22
N LEU A 101 -14.23 1.58 1.12
CA LEU A 101 -13.70 2.38 2.23
C LEU A 101 -14.79 2.96 3.14
N GLY A 102 -15.99 3.20 2.64
CA GLY A 102 -17.01 3.97 3.36
C GLY A 102 -16.44 5.29 3.90
N ASN A 103 -16.64 5.58 5.19
CA ASN A 103 -16.15 6.80 5.83
C ASN A 103 -14.62 6.97 5.79
N VAL A 104 -13.85 5.90 5.61
CA VAL A 104 -12.37 5.96 5.49
C VAL A 104 -11.95 6.64 4.17
N LEU A 105 -12.87 6.80 3.22
CA LEU A 105 -12.61 7.50 1.96
C LEU A 105 -12.11 8.93 2.16
N ILE A 106 -12.60 9.63 3.20
CA ILE A 106 -12.13 10.99 3.53
C ILE A 106 -10.64 10.96 3.88
N ASP A 107 -10.21 9.96 4.65
CA ASP A 107 -8.81 9.78 5.03
C ASP A 107 -7.97 9.42 3.79
N ALA A 108 -8.49 8.55 2.91
CA ALA A 108 -7.80 8.17 1.67
C ALA A 108 -7.62 9.34 0.70
N TYR A 109 -8.65 10.17 0.53
CA TYR A 109 -8.63 11.36 -0.30
C TYR A 109 -7.60 12.37 0.20
N ASN A 110 -7.63 12.69 1.50
CA ASN A 110 -6.68 13.64 2.09
C ASN A 110 -5.24 13.10 2.13
N ALA A 111 -5.08 11.79 2.35
CA ALA A 111 -3.77 11.16 2.27
C ALA A 111 -3.13 11.32 0.88
N ASP A 112 -3.90 11.23 -0.22
CA ASP A 112 -3.38 11.50 -1.56
C ASP A 112 -2.98 12.98 -1.72
N ILE A 113 -3.85 13.92 -1.35
CA ILE A 113 -3.59 15.37 -1.45
C ILE A 113 -2.28 15.73 -0.74
N TYR A 114 -2.11 15.30 0.51
CA TYR A 114 -0.95 15.65 1.32
C TYR A 114 0.33 14.93 0.89
N ASN A 115 0.20 13.91 0.06
CA ASN A 115 1.32 13.16 -0.49
C ASN A 115 1.83 13.74 -1.83
N THR A 116 1.09 14.67 -2.44
CA THR A 116 1.49 15.29 -3.72
C THR A 116 2.80 16.08 -3.61
N PRO A 117 3.65 16.07 -4.65
CA PRO A 117 4.84 16.93 -4.72
C PRO A 117 4.54 18.42 -4.55
N GLU A 118 3.41 18.87 -5.12
CA GLU A 118 2.95 20.25 -5.09
C GLU A 118 2.61 20.67 -3.65
N PHE A 119 1.89 19.81 -2.92
CA PHE A 119 1.61 20.03 -1.51
C PHE A 119 2.91 20.12 -0.70
N ARG A 120 3.78 19.12 -0.83
CA ARG A 120 5.04 19.03 -0.05
C ARG A 120 5.99 20.19 -0.32
N SER A 121 5.99 20.73 -1.53
CA SER A 121 6.89 21.83 -1.92
C SER A 121 6.36 23.20 -1.50
N THR A 122 5.04 23.35 -1.37
CA THR A 122 4.40 24.63 -1.03
C THR A 122 3.95 24.74 0.43
N ARG A 123 4.26 23.73 1.24
CA ARG A 123 3.81 23.59 2.63
C ARG A 123 4.45 24.63 3.55
N THR A 124 3.61 25.46 4.17
CA THR A 124 3.98 26.43 5.22
C THR A 124 3.17 26.16 6.48
N ARG A 125 3.61 26.70 7.63
CA ARG A 125 2.89 26.52 8.92
C ARG A 125 1.42 26.92 8.81
N GLN A 126 1.16 28.06 8.20
CA GLN A 126 -0.19 28.60 8.01
C GLN A 126 -1.03 27.68 7.13
N LYS A 127 -0.47 27.18 6.03
CA LYS A 127 -1.18 26.24 5.16
C LYS A 127 -1.49 24.93 5.85
N VAL A 128 -0.57 24.37 6.63
CA VAL A 128 -0.82 23.14 7.42
C VAL A 128 -2.01 23.33 8.37
N LEU A 129 -2.11 24.48 9.05
CA LEU A 129 -3.24 24.75 9.93
C LEU A 129 -4.57 24.87 9.16
N LEU A 130 -4.56 25.50 7.98
CA LEU A 130 -5.75 25.55 7.11
C LEU A 130 -6.17 24.16 6.64
N TYR A 131 -5.22 23.33 6.20
CA TYR A 131 -5.51 21.96 5.76
C TYR A 131 -6.09 21.09 6.88
N ILE A 132 -5.61 21.26 8.13
CA ILE A 132 -6.18 20.57 9.28
C ILE A 132 -7.64 20.99 9.49
N GLU A 133 -7.95 22.28 9.36
CA GLU A 133 -9.32 22.78 9.52
C GLU A 133 -10.23 22.24 8.40
N ASP A 134 -9.78 22.30 7.14
CA ASP A 134 -10.52 21.75 6.00
C ASP A 134 -10.80 20.25 6.19
N TYR A 135 -9.82 19.50 6.70
CA TYR A 135 -9.98 18.07 6.98
C TYR A 135 -10.95 17.80 8.13
N LYS A 136 -10.93 18.60 9.21
CA LYS A 136 -11.94 18.51 10.30
C LYS A 136 -13.34 18.76 9.77
N GLN A 137 -13.51 19.75 8.91
CA GLN A 137 -14.79 20.07 8.29
C GLN A 137 -15.28 18.90 7.42
N GLN A 138 -14.44 18.37 6.54
CA GLN A 138 -14.79 17.22 5.70
C GLN A 138 -15.19 15.98 6.51
N ARG A 139 -14.49 15.70 7.61
CA ARG A 139 -14.86 14.60 8.52
C ARG A 139 -16.22 14.79 9.17
N SER A 140 -16.60 16.04 9.43
CA SER A 140 -17.90 16.40 10.00
C SER A 140 -19.01 16.29 8.95
N ASP A 141 -18.73 16.68 7.71
CA ASP A 141 -19.68 16.66 6.60
C ASP A 141 -19.93 15.25 6.04
N GLY A 142 -18.95 14.34 6.19
CA GLY A 142 -19.06 12.95 5.74
C GLY A 142 -18.77 12.77 4.25
N THR A 143 -18.80 11.51 3.79
CA THR A 143 -18.37 11.13 2.43
C THR A 143 -19.29 11.60 1.31
N GLU A 144 -20.56 11.87 1.63
CA GLU A 144 -21.53 12.37 0.66
C GLU A 144 -21.21 13.78 0.18
N SER A 145 -20.47 14.56 0.98
CA SER A 145 -19.99 15.88 0.61
C SER A 145 -18.84 15.85 -0.40
N LEU A 146 -18.14 14.71 -0.54
CA LEU A 146 -17.03 14.56 -1.47
C LEU A 146 -17.53 14.38 -2.89
N SER A 147 -17.33 15.41 -3.71
CA SER A 147 -17.44 15.31 -5.16
C SER A 147 -16.39 14.35 -5.72
N GLN A 148 -16.71 13.74 -6.86
CA GLN A 148 -15.74 12.90 -7.57
C GLN A 148 -14.53 13.78 -7.99
N PRO A 149 -13.30 13.37 -7.61
CA PRO A 149 -12.08 14.06 -8.05
C PRO A 149 -11.82 13.90 -9.56
N SER A 150 -10.75 14.51 -10.06
CA SER A 150 -10.32 14.27 -11.44
C SER A 150 -9.96 12.80 -11.65
N GLU A 151 -10.04 12.32 -12.90
CA GLU A 151 -9.69 10.92 -13.20
C GLU A 151 -8.28 10.56 -12.72
N ASP A 152 -7.31 11.45 -12.92
CA ASP A 152 -5.93 11.24 -12.49
C ASP A 152 -5.84 11.08 -10.96
N ASP A 153 -6.62 11.86 -10.19
CA ASP A 153 -6.66 11.76 -8.73
C ASP A 153 -7.29 10.45 -8.28
N VAL A 154 -8.44 10.07 -8.86
CA VAL A 154 -9.11 8.81 -8.54
C VAL A 154 -8.20 7.62 -8.84
N VAL A 155 -7.50 7.64 -9.97
CA VAL A 155 -6.56 6.57 -10.35
C VAL A 155 -5.38 6.50 -9.39
N ARG A 156 -4.84 7.64 -8.94
CA ARG A 156 -3.77 7.65 -7.92
C ARG A 156 -4.26 7.08 -6.59
N ILE A 157 -5.43 7.51 -6.11
CA ILE A 157 -6.02 7.03 -4.86
C ILE A 157 -6.26 5.51 -4.93
N ALA A 158 -6.88 5.03 -6.01
CA ALA A 158 -7.13 3.61 -6.24
C ALA A 158 -5.83 2.80 -6.33
N SER A 159 -4.83 3.31 -7.03
CA SER A 159 -3.52 2.66 -7.16
C SER A 159 -2.81 2.59 -5.82
N PHE A 160 -2.82 3.66 -5.04
CA PHE A 160 -2.21 3.70 -3.71
C PHE A 160 -2.93 2.77 -2.73
N HIS A 161 -4.27 2.75 -2.77
CA HIS A 161 -5.08 1.84 -1.96
C HIS A 161 -4.72 0.38 -2.22
N THR A 162 -4.75 -0.03 -3.49
CA THR A 162 -4.54 -1.43 -3.90
C THR A 162 -3.09 -1.88 -3.75
N SER A 163 -2.12 -1.06 -4.17
CA SER A 163 -0.71 -1.47 -4.21
C SER A 163 0.07 -1.26 -2.92
N VAL A 164 -0.35 -0.31 -2.07
CA VAL A 164 0.38 0.04 -0.84
C VAL A 164 -0.47 -0.27 0.39
N ILE A 165 -1.64 0.34 0.51
CA ILE A 165 -2.41 0.28 1.76
C ILE A 165 -2.90 -1.13 2.04
N ARG A 166 -3.50 -1.81 1.05
CA ARG A 166 -3.96 -3.19 1.22
C ARG A 166 -2.82 -4.15 1.52
N TYR A 167 -1.67 -3.97 0.87
CA TYR A 167 -0.48 -4.78 1.16
C TYR A 167 0.00 -4.56 2.60
N LEU A 168 0.14 -3.30 3.03
CA LEU A 168 0.58 -2.97 4.39
C LEU A 168 -0.42 -3.44 5.46
N MET A 169 -1.72 -3.41 5.19
CA MET A 169 -2.74 -3.95 6.08
C MET A 169 -2.52 -5.45 6.35
N GLN A 170 -2.26 -6.23 5.31
CA GLN A 170 -1.98 -7.67 5.44
C GLN A 170 -0.67 -7.93 6.19
N GLU A 171 0.38 -7.16 5.89
CA GLU A 171 1.65 -7.24 6.63
C GLU A 171 1.52 -6.86 8.10
N TYR A 172 0.71 -5.83 8.40
CA TYR A 172 0.40 -5.41 9.77
C TYR A 172 -0.36 -6.51 10.52
N ALA A 173 -1.37 -7.11 9.90
CA ALA A 173 -2.15 -8.18 10.50
C ALA A 173 -1.29 -9.42 10.79
N ALA A 174 -0.45 -9.83 9.83
CA ALA A 174 0.49 -10.92 10.02
C ALA A 174 1.51 -10.63 11.13
N TRP A 175 2.06 -9.41 11.17
CA TRP A 175 2.97 -8.98 12.23
C TRP A 175 2.28 -8.99 13.59
N THR A 176 1.07 -8.44 13.69
CA THR A 176 0.30 -8.41 14.94
C THR A 176 0.01 -9.82 15.44
N HIS A 177 -0.45 -10.71 14.56
CA HIS A 177 -0.70 -12.11 14.91
C HIS A 177 0.57 -12.82 15.43
N ALA A 178 1.73 -12.61 14.79
CA ALA A 178 2.98 -13.20 15.25
C ALA A 178 3.45 -12.68 16.62
N ASN A 179 3.07 -11.45 17.00
CA ASN A 179 3.42 -10.86 18.30
C ASN A 179 2.38 -11.14 19.39
N LEU A 180 1.19 -11.64 19.05
CA LEU A 180 0.11 -11.98 19.98
C LEU A 180 -0.10 -13.49 20.16
N GLU A 181 0.87 -14.31 19.74
CA GLU A 181 0.80 -15.78 19.86
C GLU A 181 0.42 -16.21 21.29
N GLY A 182 -0.69 -16.95 21.41
CA GLY A 182 -1.29 -17.37 22.69
C GLY A 182 -2.55 -16.61 23.12
N LEU A 183 -2.87 -15.47 22.46
CA LEU A 183 -4.09 -14.69 22.69
C LEU A 183 -5.02 -14.61 21.45
N SER A 184 -4.57 -15.13 20.30
CA SER A 184 -5.24 -14.95 19.00
C SER A 184 -6.20 -16.08 18.62
N GLU A 185 -7.45 -15.93 19.04
CA GLU A 185 -8.60 -16.31 18.21
C GLU A 185 -9.45 -15.05 17.99
N PRO A 186 -9.94 -14.75 16.77
CA PRO A 186 -9.88 -15.52 15.52
C PRO A 186 -8.65 -15.20 14.63
N LYS A 187 -8.38 -16.09 13.66
CA LYS A 187 -7.23 -16.03 12.73
C LYS A 187 -7.44 -15.10 11.53
N GLU A 188 -8.69 -14.79 11.21
CA GLU A 188 -9.08 -13.89 10.12
C GLU A 188 -9.50 -12.54 10.69
N LEU A 189 -9.13 -11.46 10.00
CA LEU A 189 -9.57 -10.12 10.38
C LEU A 189 -11.07 -10.00 10.17
N SER A 190 -11.77 -9.52 11.19
CA SER A 190 -13.13 -9.04 11.02
C SER A 190 -13.16 -7.77 10.17
N ARG A 191 -14.29 -7.50 9.51
CA ARG A 191 -14.50 -6.23 8.75
C ARG A 191 -14.24 -4.99 9.59
N THR A 192 -14.50 -5.06 10.90
CA THR A 192 -14.25 -3.96 11.82
C THR A 192 -12.75 -3.76 12.05
N GLU A 193 -11.98 -4.82 12.22
CA GLU A 193 -10.53 -4.76 12.38
C GLU A 193 -9.86 -4.26 11.10
N GLU A 194 -10.26 -4.77 9.93
CA GLU A 194 -9.78 -4.26 8.63
C GLU A 194 -10.00 -2.75 8.53
N ARG A 195 -11.20 -2.27 8.87
CA ARG A 195 -11.51 -0.83 8.87
C ARG A 195 -10.65 -0.04 9.86
N ARG A 196 -10.41 -0.56 11.06
CA ARG A 196 -9.54 0.10 12.06
C ARG A 196 -8.09 0.22 11.54
N ILE A 197 -7.56 -0.86 10.95
CA ILE A 197 -6.21 -0.87 10.38
C ILE A 197 -6.12 0.10 9.20
N LEU A 198 -7.10 0.10 8.29
CA LEU A 198 -7.16 1.03 7.16
C LEU A 198 -7.17 2.49 7.63
N ARG A 199 -8.00 2.84 8.63
CA ARG A 199 -8.00 4.18 9.24
C ARG A 199 -6.63 4.53 9.80
N GLY A 200 -6.04 3.64 10.60
CA GLY A 200 -4.70 3.85 11.17
C GLY A 200 -3.66 4.13 10.09
N LEU A 201 -3.65 3.34 9.01
CA LEU A 201 -2.71 3.48 7.90
C LEU A 201 -2.86 4.82 7.17
N TYR A 202 -4.08 5.20 6.80
CA TYR A 202 -4.32 6.47 6.11
C TYR A 202 -4.05 7.69 7.00
N ARG A 203 -4.42 7.63 8.28
CA ARG A 203 -4.17 8.73 9.22
C ARG A 203 -2.70 8.87 9.58
N PHE A 204 -1.98 7.76 9.68
CA PHE A 204 -0.52 7.77 9.77
C PHE A 204 0.09 8.44 8.53
N GLN A 205 -0.40 8.10 7.33
CA GLN A 205 0.05 8.75 6.09
C GLN A 205 -0.26 10.25 6.06
N ILE A 206 -1.45 10.66 6.52
CA ILE A 206 -1.83 12.08 6.68
C ILE A 206 -0.85 12.78 7.62
N PHE A 207 -0.57 12.19 8.79
CA PHE A 207 0.38 12.73 9.74
C PHE A 207 1.78 12.92 9.12
N CYS A 208 2.27 11.92 8.39
CA CYS A 208 3.53 12.02 7.65
C CYS A 208 3.49 13.10 6.56
N GLY A 209 2.38 13.25 5.84
CA GLY A 209 2.20 14.29 4.83
C GLY A 209 2.22 15.71 5.41
N LEU A 210 1.51 15.91 6.52
CA LEU A 210 1.41 17.20 7.20
C LEU A 210 2.70 17.60 7.91
N PHE A 211 3.37 16.67 8.58
CA PHE A 211 4.47 16.97 9.50
C PHE A 211 5.82 16.34 9.15
N GLY A 212 5.90 15.52 8.10
CA GLY A 212 7.15 14.94 7.61
C GLY A 212 8.09 15.99 7.02
N PRO A 213 9.30 15.64 6.57
CA PRO A 213 10.26 16.60 6.03
C PRO A 213 9.77 17.26 4.73
N ALA A 214 10.03 18.57 4.57
CA ALA A 214 9.73 19.28 3.33
C ALA A 214 10.72 18.86 2.22
N ARG A 215 10.31 18.84 0.95
CA ARG A 215 11.25 18.57 -0.16
C ARG A 215 12.35 19.64 -0.15
N GLY A 216 13.61 19.21 -0.06
CA GLY A 216 14.79 20.10 -0.06
C GLY A 216 15.40 20.36 1.32
N GLY A 217 14.73 19.97 2.41
CA GLY A 217 15.36 19.85 3.73
C GLY A 217 16.19 18.57 3.76
N GLY A 218 17.46 18.66 4.18
CA GLY A 218 18.33 17.50 4.29
C GLY A 218 17.70 16.40 5.16
N TYR A 219 18.09 15.15 4.91
CA TYR A 219 17.68 13.97 5.69
C TYR A 219 18.20 13.97 7.15
N PHE A 220 18.70 15.10 7.62
CA PHE A 220 19.18 15.28 8.98
C PHE A 220 18.16 16.14 9.67
N PHE A 221 17.42 15.53 10.60
CA PHE A 221 16.74 16.13 11.73
C PHE A 221 16.86 17.66 11.75
N ASP A 222 16.04 18.34 10.95
CA ASP A 222 15.82 19.76 11.13
C ASP A 222 15.04 19.82 12.45
N GLU A 223 15.77 20.02 13.55
CA GLU A 223 15.24 20.07 14.92
C GLU A 223 14.09 21.09 15.05
N GLU A 224 13.95 21.98 14.05
CA GLU A 224 12.87 22.94 13.89
C GLU A 224 12.09 22.76 12.57
N GLY A 225 11.77 21.53 12.18
CA GLY A 225 10.77 21.33 11.13
C GLY A 225 9.52 22.18 11.41
N LEU A 226 8.81 22.64 10.37
CA LEU A 226 7.68 23.62 10.33
C LEU A 226 6.90 23.95 11.63
N LEU A 227 6.69 22.95 12.49
CA LEU A 227 6.11 23.01 13.82
C LEU A 227 7.02 22.22 14.78
N ASN A 228 7.22 22.67 16.02
CA ASN A 228 7.92 21.87 17.03
C ASN A 228 7.12 20.62 17.44
N SER A 229 7.76 19.67 18.11
CA SER A 229 7.15 18.38 18.51
C SER A 229 5.91 18.55 19.39
N GLU A 230 5.96 19.44 20.38
CA GLU A 230 4.84 19.75 21.27
C GLU A 230 3.61 20.23 20.48
N ARG A 231 3.81 21.17 19.54
CA ARG A 231 2.71 21.68 18.72
C ARG A 231 2.13 20.63 17.78
N ARG A 232 2.96 19.74 17.23
CA ARG A 232 2.49 18.60 16.41
C ARG A 232 1.62 17.66 17.25
N LEU A 233 2.06 17.35 18.47
CA LEU A 233 1.31 16.50 19.39
C LEU A 233 -0.03 17.13 19.77
N GLN A 234 -0.04 18.43 20.09
CA GLN A 234 -1.29 19.15 20.37
C GLN A 234 -2.25 19.11 19.19
N LEU A 235 -1.78 19.36 17.97
CA LEU A 235 -2.62 19.30 16.77
C LEU A 235 -3.16 17.89 16.50
N LEU A 236 -2.39 16.85 16.81
CA LEU A 236 -2.85 15.45 16.70
C LEU A 236 -3.97 15.17 17.70
N LEU A 237 -3.79 15.57 18.97
CA LEU A 237 -4.77 15.42 20.05
C LEU A 237 -6.06 16.21 19.76
N ASP A 238 -5.94 17.37 19.12
CA ASP A 238 -7.09 18.20 18.72
C ASP A 238 -7.82 17.66 17.47
N LEU A 239 -7.22 16.73 16.72
CA LEU A 239 -7.74 16.24 15.44
C LEU A 239 -8.37 14.85 15.53
N TYR A 240 -7.95 14.05 16.49
CA TYR A 240 -8.32 12.65 16.59
C TYR A 240 -8.78 12.29 17.99
N GLU A 241 -9.78 11.42 18.06
CA GLU A 241 -10.20 10.85 19.33
C GLU A 241 -9.14 9.91 19.91
N PRO A 242 -9.10 9.66 21.23
CA PRO A 242 -8.03 8.87 21.85
C PRO A 242 -7.83 7.47 21.23
N TRP A 243 -8.92 6.78 20.87
CA TRP A 243 -8.83 5.46 20.22
C TRP A 243 -8.32 5.54 18.78
N GLU A 244 -8.53 6.66 18.09
CA GLU A 244 -8.00 6.89 16.74
C GLU A 244 -6.50 7.18 16.80
N ILE A 245 -6.04 7.86 17.85
CA ILE A 245 -4.62 8.07 18.12
C ILE A 245 -3.95 6.73 18.38
N GLU A 246 -4.56 5.85 19.17
CA GLU A 246 -4.03 4.50 19.42
C GLU A 246 -3.89 3.69 18.12
N GLU A 247 -4.84 3.81 17.18
CA GLU A 247 -4.73 3.19 15.85
C GLU A 247 -3.51 3.70 15.08
N ILE A 248 -3.25 5.01 15.10
CA ILE A 248 -2.08 5.61 14.46
C ILE A 248 -0.78 5.12 15.13
N LEU A 249 -0.75 5.06 16.47
CA LEU A 249 0.40 4.62 17.24
C LEU A 249 0.72 3.13 17.02
N CYS A 250 -0.30 2.28 16.91
CA CYS A 250 -0.16 0.88 16.51
C CYS A 250 0.55 0.74 15.16
N ILE A 251 0.11 1.51 14.16
CA ILE A 251 0.77 1.54 12.85
C ILE A 251 2.21 2.06 12.95
N ASN A 252 2.44 3.12 13.73
CA ASN A 252 3.77 3.66 13.96
C ASN A 252 4.72 2.61 14.57
N ALA A 253 4.25 1.84 15.56
CA ALA A 253 5.02 0.75 16.17
C ALA A 253 5.39 -0.33 15.15
N PHE A 254 4.44 -0.76 14.33
CA PHE A 254 4.67 -1.68 13.22
C PHE A 254 5.71 -1.16 12.23
N VAL A 255 5.57 0.10 11.80
CA VAL A 255 6.50 0.75 10.86
C VAL A 255 7.90 0.81 11.45
N HIS A 256 8.05 1.20 12.72
CA HIS A 256 9.34 1.18 13.41
C HIS A 256 9.94 -0.22 13.52
N ALA A 257 9.14 -1.25 13.80
CA ALA A 257 9.62 -2.62 13.87
C ALA A 257 10.17 -3.10 12.51
N LYS A 258 9.46 -2.81 11.41
CA LYS A 258 9.90 -3.15 10.05
C LYS A 258 11.16 -2.38 9.64
N TYR A 259 11.22 -1.07 9.90
CA TYR A 259 12.42 -0.28 9.61
C TYR A 259 13.63 -0.72 10.43
N ARG A 260 13.45 -1.00 11.73
CA ARG A 260 14.53 -1.49 12.59
C ARG A 260 15.11 -2.79 12.05
N ALA A 261 14.27 -3.78 11.73
CA ALA A 261 14.72 -5.04 11.16
C ALA A 261 15.46 -4.86 9.83
N PHE A 262 15.04 -3.89 9.00
CA PHE A 262 15.76 -3.56 7.77
C PHE A 262 17.12 -2.91 8.07
N PHE A 263 17.17 -1.92 8.98
CA PHE A 263 18.41 -1.25 9.36
C PHE A 263 19.42 -2.23 9.95
N GLU A 264 19.00 -3.14 10.83
CA GLU A 264 19.84 -4.20 11.39
C GLU A 264 20.45 -5.10 10.28
N GLN A 265 19.68 -5.41 9.22
CA GLN A 265 20.18 -6.22 8.10
C GLN A 265 21.24 -5.49 7.27
N VAL A 266 21.11 -4.17 7.09
CA VAL A 266 22.05 -3.37 6.28
C VAL A 266 23.13 -2.69 7.12
N GLU A 267 23.04 -2.78 8.45
CA GLU A 267 23.95 -2.10 9.37
C GLU A 267 25.40 -2.49 9.09
N TRP A 268 25.66 -3.79 8.98
CA TRP A 268 27.00 -4.27 8.67
C TRP A 268 27.47 -3.84 7.28
N ASP A 269 26.61 -3.86 6.27
CA ASP A 269 26.96 -3.48 4.89
C ASP A 269 27.32 -2.00 4.76
N LEU A 270 26.85 -1.15 5.68
CA LEU A 270 27.12 0.30 5.71
C LEU A 270 28.16 0.69 6.76
N ASN A 271 28.55 -0.25 7.63
CA ASN A 271 29.47 -0.01 8.72
C ASN A 271 30.88 0.32 8.16
N PRO A 272 31.50 1.43 8.58
CA PRO A 272 32.90 1.75 8.23
C PRO A 272 33.90 0.63 8.48
N ASP A 273 33.64 -0.22 9.48
CA ASP A 273 34.50 -1.36 9.82
C ASP A 273 34.28 -2.59 8.91
N ASN A 274 33.34 -2.50 7.96
CA ASN A 274 33.09 -3.59 7.03
C ASN A 274 34.33 -3.76 6.11
N PRO A 275 34.93 -4.96 6.03
CA PRO A 275 36.12 -5.22 5.23
C PRO A 275 35.96 -4.94 3.73
N SER A 276 34.73 -4.81 3.23
CA SER A 276 34.48 -4.36 1.86
C SER A 276 34.87 -2.90 1.60
N PHE A 277 35.07 -2.10 2.67
CA PHE A 277 35.60 -0.75 2.66
C PHE A 277 37.10 -0.67 3.02
N ASP A 278 37.78 -1.80 3.24
CA ASP A 278 39.20 -1.81 3.65
C ASP A 278 40.11 -1.30 2.52
N ASP A 279 40.72 -0.13 2.76
CA ASP A 279 41.67 0.57 1.89
C ASP A 279 42.86 -0.31 1.46
N LYS A 280 43.16 -1.39 2.20
CA LYS A 280 44.25 -2.32 1.87
C LYS A 280 44.03 -3.12 0.58
N ARG A 281 42.80 -3.24 0.06
CA ARG A 281 42.51 -3.83 -1.27
C ARG A 281 42.15 -2.80 -2.35
N THR A 282 41.91 -1.55 -2.00
CA THR A 282 41.34 -0.53 -2.93
C THR A 282 41.98 0.86 -2.90
N GLY A 283 43.06 1.10 -2.15
CA GLY A 283 43.75 2.40 -2.07
C GLY A 283 43.14 3.33 -1.00
N PRO A 284 43.77 4.48 -0.69
CA PRO A 284 43.61 5.23 0.56
C PRO A 284 42.36 6.12 0.64
N HIS A 285 41.21 5.61 0.18
CA HIS A 285 39.97 6.37 0.18
C HIS A 285 38.80 5.46 0.55
N THR A 286 38.38 5.53 1.82
CA THR A 286 37.04 5.11 2.22
C THR A 286 36.04 5.74 1.23
N PRO A 287 35.25 4.95 0.47
CA PRO A 287 34.39 5.51 -0.55
C PRO A 287 33.36 6.47 0.07
N PRO A 288 33.00 7.57 -0.62
CA PRO A 288 31.87 8.41 -0.20
C PRO A 288 30.62 7.54 -0.06
N GLY A 289 30.16 7.29 1.19
CA GLY A 289 28.99 6.44 1.45
C GLY A 289 29.01 5.55 2.69
N ALA A 290 30.11 5.46 3.45
CA ALA A 290 30.15 4.71 4.72
C ALA A 290 29.57 5.55 5.87
N PHE A 291 28.65 4.96 6.66
CA PHE A 291 27.95 5.67 7.75
C PHE A 291 27.60 4.71 8.89
N HIS A 292 27.76 5.14 10.15
CA HIS A 292 27.26 4.39 11.31
C HIS A 292 25.77 4.66 11.52
N LEU A 293 24.92 3.68 11.25
CA LEU A 293 23.48 3.79 11.49
C LEU A 293 23.12 3.86 12.99
N ALA A 294 23.93 3.26 13.87
CA ALA A 294 23.64 3.14 15.31
C ALA A 294 23.89 4.41 16.15
N ASN A 295 24.65 5.39 15.67
CA ASN A 295 24.96 6.61 16.44
C ASN A 295 23.92 7.71 16.29
N SER A 296 22.95 7.57 15.37
CA SER A 296 21.88 8.54 15.16
C SER A 296 20.59 8.22 15.93
N SER A 297 20.50 7.03 16.54
CA SER A 297 19.30 6.55 17.25
C SER A 297 19.42 6.59 18.78
N LYS A 298 20.57 7.03 19.33
CA LYS A 298 20.83 7.04 20.78
C LYS A 298 20.81 8.40 21.46
N THR A 299 20.61 9.51 20.75
CA THR A 299 20.52 10.83 21.40
C THR A 299 19.07 11.12 21.80
N GLN A 300 18.58 10.46 22.85
CA GLN A 300 17.58 10.97 23.81
C GLN A 300 17.17 9.87 24.78
N ILE A 301 18.05 9.58 25.74
CA ILE A 301 17.63 9.34 27.13
C ILE A 301 18.65 10.05 28.00
N GLN A 302 18.42 11.33 28.28
CA GLN A 302 18.91 11.97 29.50
C GLN A 302 17.94 13.09 29.87
N ALA A 303 17.23 12.83 30.98
CA ALA A 303 16.45 13.65 31.89
C ALA A 303 15.88 14.99 31.41
#